data_AF-A0A3D1R5J6-F1
#
_entry.id   AF-A0A3D1R5J6-F1
#
_cell.length_a   1.000
_cell.length_b   1.000
_cell.length_c   1.000
_cell.angle_alpha   90.00
_cell.angle_beta   90.00
_cell.angle_gamma   90.00
#
_symmetry.space_group_name_H-M   'P 1'
#
loop_
_entity.id
_entity.type
_entity.pdbx_description
1 polymer ?
#
loop_
_entity_poly.entity_id
_entity_poly.type
_entity_poly.pdbx_seq_one_letter_code
_entity_poly.pdbx_strand_id
1 'polypeptide(L)'
;MSQDAKPNQTAAIEQLRGLLEGVSCDYSINEEETFAVQKWLEQHANLLNRSPFDGLARLLTRVMADGRIDEAEHEELLDWFASFADEKAPGVVTQTEALQRLAGAIRGLLADGVVTPEETESFRDWLRDYERFRRLWAFDEVWRNLPAAVNETDPLYNGLLVASLKSVVDLLDDRTPKTSASAGDDTFHFDSPADIRFAGRSFCFSGEFGRFSRHSLPDLVLGLGGVAKSGVSRKLDYLVVGSLGSEAWAYSGYGTKVAAVLKNRAAGAATMIVCEEDFAAALATAGAAPSARPSANCVAPRKRPFAHGGLYETGFSFGWDELRYAVLDVETTGFHPDRDRIVEIALVELDSHGEVVDEMSSLVQPRRKVAASEIHGITDEHLSDAPTFAQIIGHVLRRLSGRVVVGHNADFDGAFLWSECFAAGVELPLMPALCTVKLTRSIDPRAGSYKLDACCRRLGLELEDHHSALADCRGTALLLKEWIRHGRAARACGPRFPVNLPKLPEVESTIAPLPRW
;
A
#
# COMPACT_ATOMS: atom_id res chain seq x y z
N MET A 1 11.42 1.85 46.07
CA MET A 1 10.42 0.93 45.50
C MET A 1 9.14 1.70 45.27
N SER A 2 8.83 2.01 44.01
CA SER A 2 7.46 2.23 43.53
C SER A 2 7.48 2.01 42.02
N GLN A 3 7.50 0.72 41.65
CA GLN A 3 7.18 0.24 40.32
C GLN A 3 5.65 0.27 40.24
N ASP A 4 5.08 1.28 39.61
CA ASP A 4 3.68 1.27 39.14
C ASP A 4 3.47 2.41 38.12
N ALA A 5 4.28 2.43 37.07
CA ALA A 5 3.92 3.16 35.85
C ALA A 5 2.72 2.44 35.24
N LYS A 6 1.51 2.94 35.53
CA LYS A 6 0.26 2.40 34.98
C LYS A 6 0.37 2.34 33.44
N PRO A 7 -0.01 1.21 32.81
CA PRO A 7 0.35 0.80 31.45
C PRO A 7 0.11 1.78 30.28
N ASN A 8 -0.63 2.87 30.49
CA ASN A 8 -0.93 3.91 29.48
C ASN A 8 0.16 5.00 29.39
N GLN A 9 1.06 5.12 30.38
CA GLN A 9 2.05 6.21 30.40
C GLN A 9 3.28 5.93 29.53
N THR A 10 3.76 4.68 29.48
CA THR A 10 4.94 4.32 28.69
C THR A 10 4.71 4.47 27.19
N ALA A 11 3.56 4.04 26.68
CA ALA A 11 3.20 4.21 25.27
C ALA A 11 3.09 5.70 24.89
N ALA A 12 2.48 6.51 25.76
CA ALA A 12 2.38 7.95 25.55
C ALA A 12 3.76 8.65 25.58
N ILE A 13 4.71 8.18 26.39
CA ILE A 13 6.09 8.70 26.41
C ILE A 13 6.79 8.45 25.07
N GLU A 14 6.66 7.26 24.50
CA GLU A 14 7.32 6.92 23.22
C GLU A 14 6.65 7.61 22.03
N GLN A 15 5.33 7.79 22.06
CA GLN A 15 4.62 8.60 21.07
C GLN A 15 5.02 10.08 21.14
N LEU A 16 5.09 10.64 22.36
CA LEU A 16 5.55 12.01 22.55
C LEU A 16 7.00 12.17 22.07
N ARG A 17 7.87 11.20 22.36
CA ARG A 17 9.25 11.22 21.91
C ARG A 17 9.35 11.26 20.39
N GLY A 18 8.62 10.38 19.71
CA GLY A 18 8.52 10.42 18.25
C GLY A 18 8.00 11.78 17.77
N LEU A 19 6.92 12.30 18.36
CA LEU A 19 6.35 13.59 17.97
C LEU A 19 7.37 14.72 18.03
N LEU A 20 8.14 14.79 19.12
CA LEU A 20 9.17 15.81 19.29
C LEU A 20 10.33 15.61 18.32
N GLU A 21 10.80 14.38 18.12
CA GLU A 21 11.82 14.05 17.11
C GLU A 21 11.38 14.42 15.68
N GLY A 22 10.08 14.32 15.38
CA GLY A 22 9.50 14.70 14.10
C GLY A 22 9.44 16.22 13.92
N VAL A 23 8.93 16.94 14.92
CA VAL A 23 8.84 18.42 14.91
C VAL A 23 10.23 19.07 14.90
N SER A 24 11.21 18.49 15.57
CA SER A 24 12.57 19.05 15.62
C SER A 24 13.51 18.46 14.57
N CYS A 25 12.99 17.78 13.54
CA CYS A 25 13.84 16.99 12.65
C CYS A 25 14.78 17.85 11.80
N ASP A 26 14.35 19.06 11.43
CA ASP A 26 15.11 20.05 10.66
C ASP A 26 15.76 21.12 11.54
N TYR A 27 15.66 20.98 12.87
CA TYR A 27 16.09 21.97 13.88
C TYR A 27 15.36 23.33 13.80
N SER A 28 14.21 23.42 13.12
CA SER A 28 13.47 24.67 12.93
C SER A 28 12.04 24.57 13.45
N ILE A 29 11.87 24.63 14.79
CA ILE A 29 10.55 24.56 15.43
C ILE A 29 9.76 25.87 15.22
N ASN A 30 8.59 25.80 14.60
CA ASN A 30 7.68 26.93 14.38
C ASN A 30 6.43 26.92 15.29
N GLU A 31 5.60 27.96 15.22
CA GLU A 31 4.39 28.10 16.03
C GLU A 31 3.34 27.01 15.76
N GLU A 32 3.19 26.57 14.51
CA GLU A 32 2.22 25.54 14.12
C GLU A 32 2.62 24.17 14.68
N GLU A 33 3.92 23.85 14.65
CA GLU A 33 4.45 22.63 15.24
C GLU A 33 4.36 22.63 16.76
N THR A 34 4.69 23.76 17.39
CA THR A 34 4.56 23.95 18.84
C THR A 34 3.09 23.81 19.27
N PHE A 35 2.16 24.35 18.48
CA PHE A 35 0.72 24.17 18.66
C PHE A 35 0.28 22.71 18.49
N ALA A 36 0.86 21.97 17.54
CA ALA A 36 0.57 20.54 17.37
C ALA A 36 0.99 19.72 18.59
N VAL A 37 2.16 20.01 19.18
CA VAL A 37 2.61 19.39 20.44
C VAL A 37 1.68 19.76 21.59
N GLN A 38 1.28 21.03 21.70
CA GLN A 38 0.33 21.47 22.71
C GLN A 38 -1.03 20.74 22.59
N LYS A 39 -1.56 20.65 21.38
CA LYS A 39 -2.82 19.94 21.09
C LYS A 39 -2.73 18.45 21.42
N TRP A 40 -1.58 17.82 21.17
CA TRP A 40 -1.35 16.43 21.56
C TRP A 40 -1.39 16.27 23.09
N LEU A 41 -0.79 17.19 23.85
CA LEU A 41 -0.84 17.20 25.31
C LEU A 41 -2.26 17.39 25.85
N GLU A 42 -3.08 18.24 25.22
CA GLU A 42 -4.50 18.41 25.57
C GLU A 42 -5.31 17.13 25.36
N GLN A 43 -5.06 16.41 24.27
CA GLN A 43 -5.68 15.10 24.01
C GLN A 43 -5.26 14.04 25.04
N HIS A 44 -4.13 14.26 25.71
CA HIS A 44 -3.59 13.44 26.80
C HIS A 44 -3.67 14.14 28.15
N ALA A 45 -4.72 14.94 28.38
CA ALA A 45 -4.90 15.75 29.59
C ALA A 45 -4.74 14.96 30.91
N ASN A 46 -5.06 13.66 30.89
CA ASN A 46 -4.91 12.75 32.03
C ASN A 46 -3.44 12.50 32.45
N LEU A 47 -2.46 12.90 31.63
CA LEU A 47 -1.03 12.74 31.88
C LEU A 47 -0.33 14.05 32.25
N LEU A 48 -0.99 15.22 32.10
CA LEU A 48 -0.39 16.56 32.31
C LEU A 48 0.19 16.79 33.71
N ASN A 49 -0.27 16.06 34.73
CA ASN A 49 0.25 16.16 36.09
C ASN A 49 1.41 15.17 36.38
N ARG A 50 2.02 14.58 35.34
CA ARG A 50 3.08 13.59 35.47
C ARG A 50 4.31 14.02 34.67
N SER A 51 5.49 13.73 35.20
CA SER A 51 6.73 13.84 34.44
C SER A 51 6.75 12.83 33.28
N PRO A 52 7.24 13.21 32.09
CA PRO A 52 7.80 14.52 31.68
C PRO A 52 6.76 15.55 31.20
N PHE A 53 5.50 15.14 31.03
CA PHE A 53 4.42 15.93 30.41
C PHE A 53 4.14 17.25 31.13
N ASP A 54 4.27 17.28 32.45
CA ASP A 54 4.06 18.48 33.26
C ASP A 54 5.13 19.55 32.99
N GLY A 55 6.37 19.14 32.76
CA GLY A 55 7.49 20.01 32.39
C GLY A 55 7.30 20.61 31.01
N LEU A 56 6.96 19.76 30.03
CA LEU A 56 6.70 20.20 28.66
C LEU A 56 5.50 21.16 28.59
N ALA A 57 4.40 20.85 29.27
CA ALA A 57 3.22 21.70 29.27
C ALA A 57 3.52 23.11 29.82
N ARG A 58 4.36 23.20 30.87
CA ARG A 58 4.82 24.49 31.41
C ARG A 58 5.70 25.25 30.43
N LEU A 59 6.60 24.57 29.73
CA LEU A 59 7.45 25.17 28.71
C LEU A 59 6.60 25.74 27.57
N LEU A 60 5.73 24.93 26.96
CA LEU A 60 4.89 25.36 25.83
C LEU A 60 3.93 26.48 26.23
N THR A 61 3.32 26.42 27.43
CA THR A 61 2.43 27.50 27.90
C THR A 61 3.17 28.84 28.02
N ARG A 62 4.45 28.81 28.39
CA ARG A 62 5.27 30.02 28.50
C ARG A 62 5.70 30.53 27.13
N VAL A 63 6.26 29.65 26.29
CA VAL A 63 6.74 30.01 24.95
C VAL A 63 5.60 30.50 24.06
N MET A 64 4.40 29.93 24.18
CA MET A 64 3.24 30.36 23.38
C MET A 64 2.45 31.51 24.00
N ALA A 65 2.92 32.13 25.08
CA ALA A 65 2.13 33.12 25.83
C ALA A 65 1.86 34.41 25.04
N ASP A 66 2.79 34.82 24.19
CA ASP A 66 2.65 35.98 23.30
C ASP A 66 2.29 35.61 21.85
N GLY A 67 2.20 34.30 21.58
CA GLY A 67 1.83 33.73 20.29
C GLY A 67 2.92 33.79 19.22
N ARG A 68 4.18 33.99 19.59
CA ARG A 68 5.35 33.96 18.71
C ARG A 68 6.49 33.20 19.39
N ILE A 69 7.40 32.65 18.60
CA ILE A 69 8.60 32.01 19.15
C ILE A 69 9.79 32.90 18.81
N ASP A 70 10.44 33.46 19.84
CA ASP A 70 11.70 34.18 19.65
C ASP A 70 12.92 33.24 19.62
N GLU A 71 14.10 33.78 19.29
CA GLU A 71 15.33 32.99 19.16
C GLU A 71 15.73 32.28 20.47
N ALA A 72 15.48 32.91 21.63
CA ALA A 72 15.81 32.31 22.92
C ALA A 72 14.80 31.20 23.30
N GLU A 73 13.52 31.39 22.97
CA GLU A 73 12.49 30.39 23.16
C GLU A 73 12.65 29.21 22.20
N HIS A 74 13.09 29.45 20.97
CA HIS A 74 13.44 28.43 19.99
C HIS A 74 14.60 27.56 20.47
N GLU A 75 15.70 28.17 20.92
CA GLU A 75 16.83 27.45 21.51
C GLU A 75 16.41 26.63 22.73
N GLU A 76 15.56 27.21 23.60
CA GLU A 76 15.06 26.50 24.78
C GLU A 76 14.17 25.29 24.43
N LEU A 77 13.33 25.42 23.38
CA LEU A 77 12.53 24.31 22.87
C LEU A 77 13.43 23.20 22.29
N LEU A 78 14.40 23.54 21.46
CA LEU A 78 15.34 22.57 20.88
C LEU A 78 16.13 21.83 21.96
N ASP A 79 16.67 22.55 22.95
CA ASP A 79 17.41 21.95 24.05
C ASP A 79 16.53 20.99 24.86
N TRP A 80 15.28 21.39 25.14
CA TRP A 80 14.35 20.53 25.85
C TRP A 80 14.03 19.27 25.03
N PHE A 81 13.70 19.43 23.74
CA PHE A 81 13.28 18.34 22.87
C PHE A 81 14.42 17.34 22.65
N ALA A 82 15.65 17.83 22.42
CA ALA A 82 16.86 17.02 22.30
C ALA A 82 17.17 16.28 23.60
N SER A 83 17.13 16.96 24.75
CA SER A 83 17.37 16.34 26.06
C SER A 83 16.37 15.22 26.37
N PHE A 84 15.14 15.36 25.88
CA PHE A 84 14.11 14.35 26.05
C PHE A 84 14.31 13.16 25.11
N ALA A 85 14.72 13.38 23.85
CA ALA A 85 14.92 12.34 22.84
C ALA A 85 16.04 11.34 23.20
N ASP A 86 17.07 11.78 23.93
CA ASP A 86 18.35 11.07 24.09
C ASP A 86 18.37 9.92 25.15
N GLU A 87 17.28 9.66 25.87
CA GLU A 87 17.28 8.70 27.00
C GLU A 87 17.44 7.21 26.61
N LYS A 88 17.19 6.81 25.36
CA LYS A 88 17.36 5.43 24.88
C LYS A 88 17.84 5.40 23.42
N ALA A 89 19.09 4.96 23.22
CA ALA A 89 19.66 4.78 21.89
C ALA A 89 18.78 3.84 21.02
N PRO A 90 18.64 4.13 19.71
CA PRO A 90 17.82 3.37 18.76
C PRO A 90 18.09 1.85 18.73
N GLY A 91 19.24 1.38 19.22
CA GLY A 91 19.61 -0.04 19.34
C GLY A 91 19.02 -0.79 20.54
N VAL A 92 18.44 -0.10 21.53
CA VAL A 92 17.90 -0.71 22.78
C VAL A 92 16.36 -0.79 22.77
N VAL A 93 15.72 -0.10 21.83
CA VAL A 93 14.25 0.03 21.69
C VAL A 93 13.60 -1.31 21.28
N THR A 94 12.41 -1.62 21.77
CA THR A 94 11.61 -2.78 21.31
C THR A 94 10.91 -2.48 19.98
N GLN A 95 10.38 -3.49 19.29
CA GLN A 95 9.60 -3.27 18.06
C GLN A 95 8.37 -2.39 18.31
N THR A 96 7.65 -2.60 19.41
CA THR A 96 6.45 -1.80 19.76
C THR A 96 6.81 -0.35 20.03
N GLU A 97 7.89 -0.10 20.79
CA GLU A 97 8.37 1.26 21.04
C GLU A 97 8.84 1.93 19.73
N ALA A 98 9.51 1.20 18.84
CA ALA A 98 9.92 1.74 17.53
C ALA A 98 8.74 2.12 16.64
N LEU A 99 7.66 1.33 16.63
CA LEU A 99 6.43 1.65 15.89
C LEU A 99 5.70 2.86 16.49
N GLN A 100 5.69 3.01 17.82
CA GLN A 100 5.14 4.17 18.51
C GLN A 100 5.94 5.45 18.21
N ARG A 101 7.28 5.35 18.19
CA ARG A 101 8.16 6.46 17.80
C ARG A 101 7.96 6.84 16.34
N LEU A 102 7.86 5.87 15.42
CA LEU A 102 7.58 6.14 14.02
C LEU A 102 6.25 6.87 13.82
N ALA A 103 5.18 6.42 14.51
CA ALA A 103 3.89 7.09 14.45
C ALA A 103 3.98 8.53 14.97
N GLY A 104 4.70 8.76 16.07
CA GLY A 104 4.97 10.09 16.61
C GLY A 104 5.74 10.96 15.62
N ALA A 105 6.84 10.45 15.08
CA ALA A 105 7.74 11.21 14.20
C ALA A 105 7.03 11.65 12.91
N ILE A 106 6.19 10.78 12.33
CA ILE A 106 5.36 11.17 11.19
C ILE A 106 4.34 12.25 11.59
N ARG A 107 3.76 12.22 12.79
CA ARG A 107 2.84 13.29 13.21
C ARG A 107 3.54 14.62 13.38
N GLY A 108 4.78 14.60 13.86
CA GLY A 108 5.60 15.80 14.01
C GLY A 108 5.89 16.41 12.64
N LEU A 109 6.37 15.59 11.72
CA LEU A 109 6.61 15.95 10.32
C LEU A 109 5.37 16.49 9.57
N LEU A 110 4.16 16.14 10.03
CA LEU A 110 2.90 16.55 9.40
C LEU A 110 2.19 17.67 10.18
N ALA A 111 2.86 18.28 11.16
CA ALA A 111 2.22 19.19 12.11
C ALA A 111 1.69 20.47 11.46
N ASP A 112 2.48 21.09 10.60
CA ASP A 112 2.13 22.28 9.81
C ASP A 112 1.44 21.91 8.46
N GLY A 113 1.42 20.61 8.15
CA GLY A 113 0.83 20.08 6.92
C GLY A 113 1.68 20.30 5.67
N VAL A 114 2.94 20.72 5.81
CA VAL A 114 3.88 20.99 4.72
C VAL A 114 5.22 20.32 4.98
N VAL A 115 5.44 19.13 4.39
CA VAL A 115 6.76 18.47 4.44
C VAL A 115 7.77 19.08 3.46
N THR A 116 8.74 19.82 3.98
CA THR A 116 9.84 20.44 3.24
C THR A 116 10.89 19.41 2.77
N PRO A 117 11.73 19.76 1.79
CA PRO A 117 12.91 18.99 1.40
C PRO A 117 13.87 18.69 2.56
N GLU A 118 14.13 19.70 3.39
CA GLU A 118 15.01 19.64 4.55
C GLU A 118 14.45 18.63 5.57
N GLU A 119 13.17 18.74 5.91
CA GLU A 119 12.47 17.77 6.76
C GLU A 119 12.45 16.37 6.16
N THR A 120 12.31 16.24 4.83
CA THR A 120 12.35 14.94 4.14
C THR A 120 13.73 14.29 4.27
N GLU A 121 14.81 15.06 4.10
CA GLU A 121 16.19 14.57 4.25
C GLU A 121 16.49 14.20 5.70
N SER A 122 16.18 15.09 6.65
CA SER A 122 16.31 14.83 8.08
C SER A 122 15.53 13.60 8.54
N PHE A 123 14.28 13.45 8.09
CA PHE A 123 13.46 12.29 8.46
C PHE A 123 13.99 10.97 7.89
N ARG A 124 14.72 11.00 6.77
CA ARG A 124 15.42 9.80 6.27
C ARG A 124 16.62 9.43 7.07
N ASP A 125 17.38 10.43 7.51
CA ASP A 125 18.50 10.18 8.41
C ASP A 125 17.98 9.60 9.73
N TRP A 126 16.87 10.13 10.25
CA TRP A 126 16.14 9.50 11.35
C TRP A 126 15.77 8.04 11.05
N LEU A 127 15.20 7.72 9.88
CA LEU A 127 14.86 6.33 9.52
C LEU A 127 16.10 5.41 9.42
N ARG A 128 17.28 5.94 9.07
CA ARG A 128 18.53 5.16 9.03
C ARG A 128 18.96 4.72 10.42
N ASP A 129 18.73 5.54 11.45
CA ASP A 129 19.00 5.15 12.84
C ASP A 129 18.13 3.97 13.32
N TYR A 130 17.01 3.73 12.63
CA TYR A 130 16.11 2.60 12.84
C TYR A 130 16.29 1.49 11.78
N GLU A 131 17.43 1.40 11.09
CA GLU A 131 17.67 0.43 9.99
C GLU A 131 17.34 -1.03 10.37
N ARG A 132 17.56 -1.42 11.63
CA ARG A 132 17.22 -2.78 12.11
C ARG A 132 15.72 -3.12 11.99
N PHE A 133 14.87 -2.10 11.96
CA PHE A 133 13.42 -2.22 11.82
C PHE A 133 12.94 -2.03 10.38
N ARG A 134 13.84 -1.78 9.41
CA ARG A 134 13.52 -1.59 7.99
C ARG A 134 12.71 -2.73 7.36
N ARG A 135 12.74 -3.92 7.96
CA ARG A 135 11.96 -5.09 7.51
C ARG A 135 10.53 -5.14 8.08
N LEU A 136 10.20 -4.30 9.05
CA LEU A 136 8.81 -4.09 9.47
C LEU A 136 8.10 -3.30 8.38
N TRP A 137 6.83 -3.63 8.07
CA TRP A 137 6.10 -2.90 7.03
C TRP A 137 6.19 -1.41 7.32
N ALA A 138 5.85 -0.99 8.55
CA ALA A 138 5.76 0.41 8.96
C ALA A 138 6.91 1.28 8.42
N PHE A 139 8.12 0.80 8.67
CA PHE A 139 9.35 1.44 8.24
C PHE A 139 9.60 1.29 6.73
N ASP A 140 9.34 0.12 6.14
CA ASP A 140 9.50 -0.11 4.69
C ASP A 140 8.58 0.78 3.84
N GLU A 141 7.31 0.90 4.18
CA GLU A 141 6.34 1.71 3.42
C GLU A 141 6.68 3.20 3.51
N VAL A 142 7.04 3.69 4.69
CA VAL A 142 7.50 5.08 4.86
C VAL A 142 8.76 5.32 4.04
N TRP A 143 9.75 4.42 4.14
CA TRP A 143 11.00 4.51 3.37
C TRP A 143 10.78 4.50 1.86
N ARG A 144 9.83 3.70 1.37
CA ARG A 144 9.51 3.60 -0.07
C ARG A 144 8.80 4.83 -0.61
N ASN A 145 7.98 5.48 0.21
CA ASN A 145 7.19 6.63 -0.22
C ASN A 145 7.92 7.97 -0.03
N LEU A 146 9.03 8.00 0.72
CA LEU A 146 9.91 9.17 0.82
C LEU A 146 10.81 9.33 -0.42
N PRO A 147 10.76 10.46 -1.15
CA PRO A 147 11.46 10.68 -2.44
C PRO A 147 12.97 10.85 -2.34
N ALA A 148 13.77 10.09 -3.11
CA ALA A 148 15.25 10.11 -3.09
C ALA A 148 15.88 11.52 -3.15
N ALA A 149 15.25 12.44 -3.87
CA ALA A 149 15.57 13.86 -3.88
C ALA A 149 14.26 14.63 -4.06
N VAL A 150 14.05 15.69 -3.28
CA VAL A 150 12.87 16.56 -3.40
C VAL A 150 13.21 17.68 -4.38
N ASN A 151 12.39 17.87 -5.42
CA ASN A 151 12.41 19.13 -6.17
C ASN A 151 11.53 20.12 -5.40
N GLU A 152 12.16 21.17 -4.87
CA GLU A 152 11.74 22.11 -3.81
C GLU A 152 10.36 22.80 -3.91
N THR A 153 9.49 22.55 -4.89
CA THR A 153 8.37 23.48 -5.15
C THR A 153 7.09 22.88 -5.74
N ASP A 154 6.80 21.58 -5.55
CA ASP A 154 5.53 20.99 -6.01
C ASP A 154 4.52 20.76 -4.85
N PRO A 155 3.54 21.67 -4.65
CA PRO A 155 2.47 21.50 -3.66
C PRO A 155 1.65 20.22 -3.84
N LEU A 156 1.54 19.68 -5.07
CA LEU A 156 0.82 18.45 -5.34
C LEU A 156 1.61 17.23 -4.86
N TYR A 157 2.93 17.27 -5.00
CA TYR A 157 3.82 16.25 -4.46
C TYR A 157 3.79 16.23 -2.93
N ASN A 158 3.88 17.41 -2.31
CA ASN A 158 3.77 17.57 -0.86
C ASN A 158 2.43 16.99 -0.34
N GLY A 159 1.30 17.34 -0.97
CA GLY A 159 -0.01 16.80 -0.59
C GLY A 159 -0.14 15.27 -0.73
N LEU A 160 0.52 14.65 -1.72
CA LEU A 160 0.54 13.18 -1.88
C LEU A 160 1.40 12.51 -0.80
N LEU A 161 2.56 13.09 -0.49
CA LEU A 161 3.43 12.62 0.58
C LEU A 161 2.71 12.69 1.94
N VAL A 162 2.11 13.84 2.24
CA VAL A 162 1.28 14.06 3.44
C VAL A 162 0.16 13.03 3.55
N ALA A 163 -0.58 12.79 2.46
CA ALA A 163 -1.66 11.80 2.47
C ALA A 163 -1.16 10.35 2.69
N SER A 164 -0.03 9.99 2.07
CA SER A 164 0.57 8.67 2.23
C SER A 164 1.06 8.44 3.66
N LEU A 165 1.76 9.41 4.23
CA LEU A 165 2.28 9.36 5.59
C LEU A 165 1.15 9.37 6.62
N LYS A 166 0.09 10.13 6.38
CA LYS A 166 -1.11 10.13 7.23
C LYS A 166 -1.81 8.78 7.24
N SER A 167 -1.93 8.13 6.08
CA SER A 167 -2.50 6.77 6.00
C SER A 167 -1.70 5.74 6.81
N VAL A 168 -0.37 5.91 6.87
CA VAL A 168 0.49 5.06 7.69
C VAL A 168 0.20 5.28 9.18
N VAL A 169 0.10 6.53 9.61
CA VAL A 169 -0.20 6.88 11.01
C VAL A 169 -1.58 6.37 11.43
N ASP A 170 -2.61 6.60 10.61
CA ASP A 170 -3.97 6.14 10.91
C ASP A 170 -4.00 4.60 11.10
N LEU A 171 -3.27 3.86 10.26
CA LEU A 171 -3.12 2.42 10.38
C LEU A 171 -2.30 2.00 11.61
N LEU A 172 -1.29 2.78 12.00
CA LEU A 172 -0.53 2.51 13.22
C LEU A 172 -1.40 2.77 14.45
N ASP A 173 -2.14 3.87 14.52
CA ASP A 173 -3.00 4.20 15.66
C ASP A 173 -4.09 3.17 15.90
N ASP A 174 -4.73 2.70 14.83
CA ASP A 174 -5.77 1.68 14.91
C ASP A 174 -5.24 0.33 15.37
N ARG A 175 -3.95 0.05 15.13
CA ARG A 175 -3.38 -1.28 15.28
C ARG A 175 -2.45 -1.41 16.50
N THR A 176 -1.82 -0.33 16.99
CA THR A 176 -0.82 -0.37 18.09
C THR A 176 -1.44 -0.55 19.50
N PRO A 177 -1.01 -1.52 20.33
CA PRO A 177 -1.41 -1.69 21.71
C PRO A 177 -0.97 -0.47 22.50
N LYS A 178 -1.92 0.08 23.24
CA LYS A 178 -1.69 1.17 24.21
C LYS A 178 -0.88 0.73 25.43
N THR A 179 -0.34 -0.50 25.42
CA THR A 179 0.41 -1.11 26.50
C THR A 179 1.74 -1.62 25.97
N SER A 180 2.84 -1.20 26.58
CA SER A 180 4.10 -1.93 26.48
C SER A 180 3.91 -3.29 27.16
N ALA A 181 3.90 -4.38 26.40
CA ALA A 181 4.01 -5.70 27.00
C ALA A 181 5.35 -5.73 27.75
N SER A 182 5.29 -6.04 29.05
CA SER A 182 6.45 -6.05 29.94
C SER A 182 7.59 -6.87 29.34
N ALA A 183 8.78 -6.27 29.37
CA ALA A 183 10.07 -6.87 29.04
C ALA A 183 10.19 -8.29 29.61
N GLY A 184 9.88 -9.27 28.79
CA GLY A 184 10.45 -10.61 28.83
C GLY A 184 11.31 -10.71 27.59
N ASP A 185 12.55 -11.16 27.77
CA ASP A 185 13.63 -11.32 26.79
C ASP A 185 13.31 -12.30 25.64
N ASP A 186 12.03 -12.53 25.33
CA ASP A 186 11.57 -13.34 24.20
C ASP A 186 11.56 -12.50 22.94
N THR A 187 12.74 -12.01 22.57
CA THR A 187 12.97 -11.42 21.25
C THR A 187 12.84 -12.56 20.23
N PHE A 188 11.67 -12.68 19.62
CA PHE A 188 11.45 -13.65 18.55
C PHE A 188 12.33 -13.28 17.35
N HIS A 189 13.36 -14.07 17.12
CA HIS A 189 14.19 -13.99 15.93
C HIS A 189 13.97 -15.23 15.08
N PHE A 190 13.92 -15.04 13.76
CA PHE A 190 14.16 -16.14 12.83
C PHE A 190 15.59 -16.62 13.00
N ASP A 191 15.79 -17.94 13.02
CA ASP A 191 17.14 -18.49 13.12
C ASP A 191 17.85 -18.35 11.76
N SER A 192 19.16 -18.04 11.77
CA SER A 192 19.94 -17.82 10.55
C SER A 192 20.22 -19.11 9.73
N PRO A 193 20.33 -19.03 8.38
CA PRO A 193 19.98 -20.15 7.50
C PRO A 193 21.15 -20.98 6.94
N ALA A 194 22.34 -20.97 7.56
CA ALA A 194 23.51 -21.64 6.95
C ALA A 194 23.38 -23.17 6.78
N ASP A 195 22.38 -23.81 7.39
CA ASP A 195 22.31 -25.28 7.53
C ASP A 195 20.86 -25.85 7.51
N ILE A 196 19.95 -25.31 6.67
CA ILE A 196 18.65 -25.97 6.49
C ILE A 196 18.85 -27.30 5.75
N ARG A 197 18.67 -28.42 6.46
CA ARG A 197 18.83 -29.78 5.91
C ARG A 197 17.46 -30.41 5.71
N PHE A 198 17.22 -30.97 4.53
CA PHE A 198 15.93 -31.58 4.20
C PHE A 198 15.87 -33.06 4.57
N ALA A 199 16.86 -33.85 4.13
CA ALA A 199 16.88 -35.30 4.31
C ALA A 199 16.79 -35.71 5.80
N GLY A 200 15.78 -36.53 6.14
CA GLY A 200 15.53 -37.04 7.48
C GLY A 200 15.00 -36.03 8.49
N ARG A 201 14.72 -34.79 8.07
CA ARG A 201 14.26 -33.71 8.95
C ARG A 201 12.77 -33.45 8.81
N SER A 202 12.15 -33.01 9.91
CA SER A 202 10.72 -32.76 9.99
C SER A 202 10.39 -31.27 9.88
N PHE A 203 9.42 -30.94 9.03
CA PHE A 203 9.02 -29.57 8.71
C PHE A 203 7.54 -29.35 9.01
N CYS A 204 7.19 -28.19 9.57
CA CYS A 204 5.82 -27.74 9.74
C CYS A 204 5.69 -26.34 9.15
N PHE A 205 4.53 -26.04 8.54
CA PHE A 205 4.30 -24.76 7.85
C PHE A 205 3.22 -23.94 8.56
N SER A 206 3.47 -22.63 8.72
CA SER A 206 2.60 -21.67 9.39
C SER A 206 2.56 -20.35 8.61
N GLY A 207 1.43 -19.64 8.61
CA GLY A 207 1.24 -18.41 7.81
C GLY A 207 0.89 -18.67 6.34
N GLU A 208 0.71 -17.60 5.56
CA GLU A 208 0.58 -17.66 4.10
C GLU A 208 1.94 -17.41 3.45
N PHE A 209 2.16 -18.06 2.32
CA PHE A 209 3.46 -18.14 1.67
C PHE A 209 3.37 -17.40 0.33
N GLY A 210 4.23 -16.41 0.11
CA GLY A 210 4.27 -15.59 -1.10
C GLY A 210 5.04 -16.20 -2.26
N ARG A 211 6.01 -17.09 -1.98
CA ARG A 211 6.85 -17.80 -2.96
C ARG A 211 6.33 -19.20 -3.24
N PHE A 212 5.64 -19.81 -2.28
CA PHE A 212 5.18 -21.20 -2.39
C PHE A 212 3.70 -21.33 -2.12
N SER A 213 3.00 -22.20 -2.86
CA SER A 213 1.66 -22.62 -2.43
C SER A 213 1.78 -23.44 -1.15
N ARG A 214 0.97 -23.11 -0.13
CA ARG A 214 0.91 -23.86 1.13
C ARG A 214 0.63 -25.36 0.90
N HIS A 215 -0.06 -25.71 -0.19
CA HIS A 215 -0.35 -27.09 -0.57
C HIS A 215 0.85 -27.81 -1.21
N SER A 216 1.79 -27.12 -1.84
CA SER A 216 2.95 -27.74 -2.51
C SER A 216 4.16 -27.92 -1.59
N LEU A 217 4.22 -27.17 -0.48
CA LEU A 217 5.32 -27.22 0.48
C LEU A 217 5.58 -28.62 1.06
N PRO A 218 4.56 -29.44 1.42
CA PRO A 218 4.78 -30.81 1.85
C PRO A 218 5.48 -31.69 0.80
N ASP A 219 5.09 -31.57 -0.47
CA ASP A 219 5.62 -32.37 -1.57
C ASP A 219 7.08 -31.98 -1.89
N LEU A 220 7.42 -30.70 -1.80
CA LEU A 220 8.79 -30.21 -1.98
C LEU A 220 9.74 -30.76 -0.91
N VAL A 221 9.32 -30.73 0.35
CA VAL A 221 10.10 -31.29 1.46
C VAL A 221 10.23 -32.81 1.32
N LEU A 222 9.15 -33.50 0.94
CA LEU A 222 9.17 -34.94 0.72
C LEU A 222 10.12 -35.33 -0.42
N GLY A 223 10.12 -34.56 -1.51
CA GLY A 223 11.02 -34.76 -2.66
C GLY A 223 12.50 -34.62 -2.32
N LEU A 224 12.84 -33.91 -1.24
CA LEU A 224 14.20 -33.75 -0.72
C LEU A 224 14.51 -34.69 0.46
N GLY A 225 13.66 -35.68 0.72
CA GLY A 225 13.84 -36.68 1.78
C GLY A 225 13.46 -36.19 3.18
N GLY A 226 12.80 -35.04 3.30
CA GLY A 226 12.25 -34.54 4.55
C GLY A 226 10.84 -35.06 4.82
N VAL A 227 10.30 -34.72 6.00
CA VAL A 227 8.97 -35.17 6.44
C VAL A 227 8.11 -33.98 6.82
N ALA A 228 7.06 -33.71 6.05
CA ALA A 228 6.08 -32.70 6.39
C ALA A 228 5.17 -33.15 7.54
N LYS A 229 4.91 -32.24 8.49
CA LYS A 229 4.06 -32.45 9.67
C LYS A 229 2.97 -31.37 9.70
N SER A 230 1.77 -31.78 10.10
CA SER A 230 0.61 -30.89 10.21
C SER A 230 0.64 -30.00 11.46
N GLY A 231 1.35 -30.42 12.51
CA GLY A 231 1.43 -29.77 13.81
C GLY A 231 2.84 -29.70 14.39
N VAL A 232 2.96 -28.96 15.49
CA VAL A 232 4.23 -28.76 16.20
C VAL A 232 4.38 -29.81 17.30
N SER A 233 5.52 -30.49 17.32
CA SER A 233 5.88 -31.46 18.36
C SER A 233 7.29 -31.18 18.90
N ARG A 234 7.68 -31.76 20.03
CA ARG A 234 9.04 -31.62 20.57
C ARG A 234 10.13 -32.20 19.67
N LYS A 235 9.76 -33.07 18.72
CA LYS A 235 10.66 -33.67 17.73
C LYS A 235 10.69 -32.91 16.40
N LEU A 236 9.97 -31.80 16.29
CA LEU A 236 9.95 -31.00 15.07
C LEU A 236 11.32 -30.36 14.86
N ASP A 237 11.89 -30.47 13.66
CA ASP A 237 13.19 -29.87 13.35
C ASP A 237 13.03 -28.42 12.86
N TYR A 238 12.07 -28.16 11.98
CA TYR A 238 11.86 -26.84 11.38
C TYR A 238 10.38 -26.42 11.39
N LEU A 239 10.11 -25.20 11.84
CA LEU A 239 8.87 -24.46 11.58
C LEU A 239 9.17 -23.40 10.53
N VAL A 240 8.59 -23.55 9.33
CA VAL A 240 8.69 -22.56 8.27
C VAL A 240 7.50 -21.61 8.37
N VAL A 241 7.78 -20.31 8.39
CA VAL A 241 6.77 -19.25 8.50
C VAL A 241 6.72 -18.45 7.20
N GLY A 242 5.56 -18.43 6.56
CA GLY A 242 5.28 -17.63 5.38
C GLY A 242 5.04 -16.16 5.69
N SER A 243 5.46 -15.26 4.77
CA SER A 243 5.49 -13.81 4.96
C SER A 243 4.21 -13.06 4.53
N LEU A 244 3.23 -13.75 3.93
CA LEU A 244 1.90 -13.18 3.68
C LEU A 244 0.90 -13.71 4.71
N GLY A 245 -0.07 -12.90 5.11
CA GLY A 245 -1.08 -13.33 6.07
C GLY A 245 -0.56 -13.46 7.50
N SER A 246 -0.25 -12.31 8.09
CA SER A 246 -1.00 -11.92 9.27
C SER A 246 -0.85 -10.41 9.48
N GLU A 247 -1.96 -9.70 9.30
CA GLU A 247 -2.20 -8.35 9.85
C GLU A 247 -2.21 -8.36 11.41
N ALA A 248 -1.66 -9.40 12.04
CA ALA A 248 -1.68 -9.67 13.48
C ALA A 248 -0.33 -10.22 14.01
N TRP A 249 0.82 -9.97 13.37
CA TRP A 249 2.12 -10.16 14.04
C TRP A 249 2.52 -8.95 14.86
N ALA A 250 1.91 -7.80 14.61
CA ALA A 250 2.37 -6.57 15.19
C ALA A 250 2.03 -6.46 16.69
N TYR A 251 0.96 -7.07 17.23
CA TYR A 251 0.35 -6.47 18.42
C TYR A 251 -0.27 -7.36 19.53
N SER A 252 -0.21 -8.70 19.49
CA SER A 252 -0.26 -9.61 20.68
C SER A 252 -0.46 -11.07 20.28
N GLY A 253 0.32 -11.98 20.86
CA GLY A 253 0.12 -13.43 20.79
C GLY A 253 0.71 -14.10 19.55
N TYR A 254 1.89 -14.69 19.68
CA TYR A 254 2.50 -15.56 18.67
C TYR A 254 1.47 -16.55 18.12
N GLY A 255 1.41 -16.74 16.79
CA GLY A 255 0.55 -17.76 16.19
C GLY A 255 0.69 -19.11 16.91
N THR A 256 -0.40 -19.86 17.08
CA THR A 256 -0.46 -21.04 17.98
C THR A 256 0.68 -22.05 17.79
N LYS A 257 1.22 -22.15 16.57
CA LYS A 257 2.39 -22.98 16.23
C LYS A 257 3.72 -22.38 16.69
N VAL A 258 3.93 -21.07 16.55
CA VAL A 258 5.15 -20.38 17.03
C VAL A 258 5.20 -20.41 18.55
N ALA A 259 4.09 -20.09 19.23
CA ALA A 259 3.97 -20.23 20.69
C ALA A 259 4.25 -21.68 21.16
N ALA A 260 3.75 -22.67 20.42
CA ALA A 260 4.05 -24.08 20.71
C ALA A 260 5.54 -24.41 20.54
N VAL A 261 6.22 -23.83 19.55
CA VAL A 261 7.68 -24.01 19.37
C VAL A 261 8.45 -23.35 20.50
N LEU A 262 8.16 -22.09 20.86
CA LEU A 262 8.82 -21.38 21.95
C LEU A 262 8.66 -22.14 23.29
N LYS A 263 7.45 -22.63 23.58
CA LYS A 263 7.20 -23.50 24.74
C LYS A 263 8.00 -24.80 24.70
N ASN A 264 8.14 -25.42 23.53
CA ASN A 264 8.94 -26.64 23.38
C ASN A 264 10.45 -26.35 23.52
N ARG A 265 10.94 -25.20 23.06
CA ARG A 265 12.33 -24.75 23.24
C ARG A 265 12.67 -24.56 24.71
N ALA A 266 11.79 -23.92 25.49
CA ALA A 266 11.95 -23.80 26.94
C ALA A 266 12.02 -25.18 27.65
N ALA A 267 11.46 -26.23 27.04
CA ALA A 267 11.53 -27.61 27.51
C ALA A 267 12.69 -28.43 26.87
N GLY A 268 13.65 -27.77 26.20
CA GLY A 268 14.86 -28.37 25.63
C GLY A 268 14.74 -28.86 24.18
N ALA A 269 13.67 -28.52 23.45
CA ALA A 269 13.57 -28.85 22.03
C ALA A 269 14.44 -27.93 21.16
N ALA A 270 15.05 -28.48 20.11
CA ALA A 270 15.94 -27.75 19.20
C ALA A 270 15.25 -27.33 17.89
N THR A 271 13.93 -27.16 17.89
CA THR A 271 13.16 -26.78 16.69
C THR A 271 13.60 -25.40 16.21
N MET A 272 14.00 -25.28 14.95
CA MET A 272 14.35 -24.03 14.25
C MET A 272 13.09 -23.35 13.71
N ILE A 273 13.02 -22.02 13.76
CA ILE A 273 11.97 -21.21 13.15
C ILE A 273 12.61 -20.39 12.02
N VAL A 274 12.19 -20.65 10.79
CA VAL A 274 12.79 -20.09 9.58
C VAL A 274 11.76 -19.35 8.74
N CYS A 275 12.15 -18.26 8.09
CA CYS A 275 11.27 -17.52 7.19
C CYS A 275 11.18 -18.19 5.81
N GLU A 276 10.19 -17.76 5.03
CA GLU A 276 9.96 -18.25 3.67
C GLU A 276 11.14 -17.96 2.73
N GLU A 277 11.78 -16.80 2.85
CA GLU A 277 12.91 -16.40 2.01
C GLU A 277 14.12 -17.33 2.23
N ASP A 278 14.42 -17.66 3.48
CA ASP A 278 15.51 -18.55 3.86
C ASP A 278 15.23 -20.00 3.44
N PHE A 279 13.98 -20.44 3.62
CA PHE A 279 13.54 -21.75 3.13
C PHE A 279 13.64 -21.85 1.61
N ALA A 280 13.32 -20.77 0.88
CA ALA A 280 13.47 -20.71 -0.57
C ALA A 280 14.93 -20.80 -1.01
N ALA A 281 15.83 -20.11 -0.32
CA ALA A 281 17.26 -20.17 -0.60
C ALA A 281 17.83 -21.59 -0.38
N ALA A 282 17.37 -22.28 0.67
CA ALA A 282 17.77 -23.65 0.95
C ALA A 282 17.26 -24.66 -0.10
N LEU A 283 16.01 -24.50 -0.58
CA LEU A 283 15.46 -25.32 -1.66
C LEU A 283 16.27 -25.20 -2.95
N ALA A 284 16.65 -23.97 -3.32
CA ALA A 284 17.47 -23.71 -4.51
C ALA A 284 18.86 -24.37 -4.41
N THR A 285 19.46 -24.35 -3.21
CA THR A 285 20.76 -24.98 -2.94
C THR A 285 20.71 -26.51 -2.97
N ALA A 286 19.59 -27.10 -2.53
CA ALA A 286 19.42 -28.55 -2.43
C ALA A 286 19.17 -29.26 -3.78
N GLY A 287 19.21 -28.54 -4.91
CA GLY A 287 19.03 -29.14 -6.24
C GLY A 287 17.62 -29.64 -6.52
N ALA A 288 16.63 -29.29 -5.68
CA ALA A 288 15.22 -29.37 -6.06
C ALA A 288 14.95 -28.29 -7.11
N ALA A 289 15.25 -28.60 -8.37
CA ALA A 289 14.66 -27.88 -9.48
C ALA A 289 13.14 -28.03 -9.34
N PRO A 290 12.37 -26.94 -9.18
CA PRO A 290 10.93 -27.07 -9.21
C PRO A 290 10.59 -27.71 -10.56
N SER A 291 9.84 -28.81 -10.56
CA SER A 291 9.23 -29.31 -11.78
C SER A 291 8.52 -28.12 -12.41
N ALA A 292 9.03 -27.64 -13.53
CA ALA A 292 8.51 -26.45 -14.18
C ALA A 292 7.11 -26.77 -14.71
N ARG A 293 6.10 -26.56 -13.87
CA ARG A 293 4.83 -26.03 -14.35
C ARG A 293 5.09 -24.57 -14.72
N PRO A 294 4.59 -24.07 -15.85
CA PRO A 294 4.27 -22.65 -15.94
C PRO A 294 3.23 -22.41 -14.84
N SER A 295 3.63 -21.78 -13.74
CA SER A 295 2.81 -21.70 -12.53
C SER A 295 1.63 -20.76 -12.74
N ALA A 296 0.42 -21.30 -12.68
CA ALA A 296 -0.85 -20.58 -12.58
C ALA A 296 -1.06 -19.90 -11.21
N ASN A 297 -0.02 -19.30 -10.63
CA ASN A 297 -0.07 -18.41 -9.46
C ASN A 297 1.31 -17.77 -9.30
N CYS A 298 1.74 -17.05 -10.32
CA CYS A 298 2.77 -16.05 -10.11
C CYS A 298 2.12 -14.90 -9.30
N VAL A 299 2.76 -14.44 -8.23
CA VAL A 299 2.46 -13.10 -7.71
C VAL A 299 2.92 -12.15 -8.80
N ALA A 300 1.97 -11.36 -9.26
CA ALA A 300 2.17 -10.41 -10.30
C ALA A 300 3.27 -9.41 -9.84
N PRO A 301 4.43 -9.26 -10.54
CA PRO A 301 5.40 -8.21 -10.21
C PRO A 301 4.72 -6.83 -10.11
N ARG A 302 4.89 -6.11 -8.98
CA ARG A 302 4.31 -4.78 -8.71
C ARG A 302 4.86 -3.66 -9.63
N LYS A 303 4.85 -3.83 -10.94
CA LYS A 303 5.04 -2.74 -11.91
C LYS A 303 3.70 -2.03 -12.04
N ARG A 304 3.71 -0.69 -12.03
CA ARG A 304 2.53 0.07 -12.49
C ARG A 304 2.28 -0.34 -13.94
N PRO A 305 1.16 -1.00 -14.28
CA PRO A 305 0.91 -1.39 -15.67
C PRO A 305 0.70 -0.15 -16.54
N PHE A 306 0.33 0.97 -15.91
CA PHE A 306 -0.02 2.22 -16.56
C PHE A 306 0.99 3.33 -16.29
N ALA A 307 1.46 3.96 -17.38
CA ALA A 307 2.18 5.22 -17.35
C ALA A 307 1.18 6.36 -17.46
N HIS A 308 0.96 7.10 -16.37
CA HIS A 308 0.08 8.27 -16.37
C HIS A 308 0.76 9.43 -17.09
N GLY A 309 0.13 9.94 -18.14
CA GLY A 309 0.55 11.17 -18.80
C GLY A 309 -0.04 12.40 -18.10
N GLY A 310 0.78 13.41 -17.83
CA GLY A 310 0.32 14.75 -17.43
C GLY A 310 -0.09 15.60 -18.65
N LEU A 311 -0.94 16.61 -18.43
CA LEU A 311 -1.32 17.60 -19.45
C LEU A 311 -0.21 18.64 -19.72
N TYR A 312 0.90 18.65 -18.98
CA TYR A 312 1.84 19.77 -18.97
C TYR A 312 3.26 19.37 -18.55
N GLU A 313 4.02 18.70 -19.42
CA GLU A 313 5.48 18.64 -19.30
C GLU A 313 6.13 18.73 -20.67
N THR A 314 7.31 19.34 -20.80
CA THR A 314 7.95 19.63 -22.09
C THR A 314 8.88 18.51 -22.59
N GLY A 315 8.51 17.88 -23.70
CA GLY A 315 9.32 17.04 -24.58
C GLY A 315 8.46 16.00 -25.32
N PHE A 316 8.41 16.02 -26.66
CA PHE A 316 7.57 15.20 -27.56
C PHE A 316 6.07 15.62 -27.71
N SER A 317 5.54 15.60 -28.93
CA SER A 317 4.24 16.21 -29.31
C SER A 317 3.34 15.25 -30.10
N PHE A 318 2.23 14.81 -29.52
CA PHE A 318 1.05 14.39 -30.27
C PHE A 318 -0.02 15.47 -30.18
N GLY A 319 -0.69 15.75 -31.29
CA GLY A 319 -1.94 16.48 -31.29
C GLY A 319 -3.06 15.56 -30.80
N TRP A 320 -4.02 16.11 -30.07
CA TRP A 320 -5.23 15.40 -29.64
C TRP A 320 -5.92 14.63 -30.78
N ASP A 321 -5.79 15.09 -32.02
CA ASP A 321 -6.42 14.55 -33.23
C ASP A 321 -5.94 13.15 -33.67
N GLU A 322 -4.78 12.70 -33.17
CA GLU A 322 -4.21 11.39 -33.55
C GLU A 322 -4.43 10.30 -32.49
N LEU A 323 -4.94 10.68 -31.31
CA LEU A 323 -5.14 9.76 -30.20
C LEU A 323 -6.47 9.02 -30.33
N ARG A 324 -6.49 7.76 -29.89
CA ARG A 324 -7.73 7.01 -29.65
C ARG A 324 -7.72 6.57 -28.20
N TYR A 325 -8.89 6.48 -27.59
CA TYR A 325 -9.02 6.15 -26.18
C TYR A 325 -9.82 4.86 -26.00
N ALA A 326 -9.53 4.14 -24.93
CA ALA A 326 -10.34 3.06 -24.44
C ALA A 326 -10.62 3.31 -22.96
N VAL A 327 -11.85 3.70 -22.65
CA VAL A 327 -12.29 3.81 -21.26
C VAL A 327 -12.47 2.40 -20.72
N LEU A 328 -11.95 2.15 -19.53
CA LEU A 328 -11.98 0.87 -18.83
C LEU A 328 -12.54 1.11 -17.43
N ASP A 329 -13.45 0.23 -17.03
CA ASP A 329 -13.98 0.14 -15.68
C ASP A 329 -14.23 -1.33 -15.35
N VAL A 330 -14.06 -1.71 -14.09
CA VAL A 330 -14.21 -3.08 -13.61
C VAL A 330 -14.95 -3.13 -12.29
N GLU A 331 -15.87 -4.08 -12.17
CA GLU A 331 -16.41 -4.51 -10.87
C GLU A 331 -15.65 -5.73 -10.39
N THR A 332 -15.42 -5.81 -9.07
CA THR A 332 -14.50 -6.79 -8.50
C THR A 332 -15.06 -7.45 -7.24
N THR A 333 -14.55 -8.63 -6.89
CA THR A 333 -14.92 -9.32 -5.64
C THR A 333 -14.39 -8.63 -4.37
N GLY A 334 -13.63 -7.53 -4.50
CA GLY A 334 -12.91 -6.84 -3.43
C GLY A 334 -11.84 -5.89 -3.97
N PHE A 335 -11.05 -5.26 -3.11
CA PHE A 335 -10.17 -4.15 -3.50
C PHE A 335 -8.73 -4.53 -3.87
N HIS A 336 -8.35 -5.81 -3.80
CA HIS A 336 -6.96 -6.24 -3.88
C HIS A 336 -6.69 -7.15 -5.08
N PRO A 337 -6.08 -6.65 -6.18
CA PRO A 337 -5.89 -7.41 -7.43
C PRO A 337 -5.10 -8.72 -7.32
N ASP A 338 -4.30 -8.91 -6.27
CA ASP A 338 -3.52 -10.12 -6.02
C ASP A 338 -4.36 -11.28 -5.46
N ARG A 339 -5.49 -10.95 -4.80
CA ARG A 339 -6.42 -11.94 -4.26
C ARG A 339 -7.79 -11.85 -4.90
N ASP A 340 -8.35 -10.67 -5.09
CA ASP A 340 -9.68 -10.42 -5.65
C ASP A 340 -9.67 -10.53 -7.18
N ARG A 341 -10.87 -10.68 -7.76
CA ARG A 341 -11.04 -10.97 -9.19
C ARG A 341 -12.07 -10.05 -9.81
N ILE A 342 -11.94 -9.86 -11.12
CA ILE A 342 -12.94 -9.13 -11.91
C ILE A 342 -14.23 -9.98 -11.98
N VAL A 343 -15.38 -9.34 -11.74
CA VAL A 343 -16.73 -9.91 -11.91
C VAL A 343 -17.51 -9.24 -13.03
N GLU A 344 -17.17 -8.00 -13.39
CA GLU A 344 -17.64 -7.33 -14.60
C GLU A 344 -16.50 -6.51 -15.21
N ILE A 345 -16.41 -6.48 -16.53
CA ILE A 345 -15.49 -5.58 -17.23
C ILE A 345 -16.25 -4.86 -18.34
N ALA A 346 -16.04 -3.55 -18.43
CA ALA A 346 -16.55 -2.73 -19.52
C ALA A 346 -15.42 -1.97 -20.22
N LEU A 347 -15.58 -1.81 -21.54
CA LEU A 347 -14.76 -0.94 -22.35
C LEU A 347 -15.63 -0.07 -23.27
N VAL A 348 -15.31 1.22 -23.33
CA VAL A 348 -15.88 2.16 -24.30
C VAL A 348 -14.75 2.73 -25.15
N GLU A 349 -14.78 2.43 -26.44
CA GLU A 349 -13.79 2.93 -27.40
C GLU A 349 -14.18 4.33 -27.86
N LEU A 350 -13.23 5.27 -27.81
CA LEU A 350 -13.43 6.64 -28.25
C LEU A 350 -12.45 7.01 -29.36
N ASP A 351 -12.91 7.87 -30.27
CA ASP A 351 -12.06 8.54 -31.24
C ASP A 351 -11.26 9.70 -30.61
N SER A 352 -10.51 10.44 -31.44
CA SER A 352 -9.69 11.57 -31.01
C SER A 352 -10.46 12.80 -30.52
N HIS A 353 -11.78 12.81 -30.71
CA HIS A 353 -12.69 13.84 -30.24
C HIS A 353 -13.44 13.41 -28.96
N GLY A 354 -13.22 12.18 -28.49
CA GLY A 354 -13.95 11.61 -27.37
C GLY A 354 -15.35 11.11 -27.74
N GLU A 355 -15.63 10.90 -29.03
CA GLU A 355 -16.89 10.31 -29.48
C GLU A 355 -16.83 8.78 -29.39
N VAL A 356 -17.94 8.16 -28.97
CA VAL A 356 -18.04 6.70 -28.83
C VAL A 356 -18.02 6.03 -30.21
N VAL A 357 -17.10 5.07 -30.36
CA VAL A 357 -16.92 4.26 -31.58
C VAL A 357 -17.53 2.87 -31.41
N ASP A 358 -17.28 2.23 -30.27
CA ASP A 358 -17.78 0.90 -29.93
C ASP A 358 -17.83 0.72 -28.41
N GLU A 359 -18.61 -0.25 -27.95
CA GLU A 359 -18.76 -0.58 -26.53
C GLU A 359 -18.74 -2.10 -26.32
N MET A 360 -18.20 -2.51 -25.18
CA MET A 360 -18.20 -3.89 -24.72
C MET A 360 -18.46 -3.91 -23.22
N SER A 361 -19.34 -4.81 -22.78
CA SER A 361 -19.47 -5.23 -21.38
C SER A 361 -19.51 -6.76 -21.33
N SER A 362 -19.04 -7.33 -20.22
CA SER A 362 -19.18 -8.75 -19.95
C SER A 362 -19.08 -8.99 -18.45
N LEU A 363 -19.99 -9.83 -17.94
CA LEU A 363 -19.74 -10.52 -16.68
C LEU A 363 -18.52 -11.44 -16.83
N VAL A 364 -17.82 -11.66 -15.72
CA VAL A 364 -16.62 -12.49 -15.65
C VAL A 364 -16.76 -13.46 -14.48
N GLN A 365 -16.66 -14.75 -14.75
CA GLN A 365 -16.71 -15.78 -13.71
C GLN A 365 -15.34 -15.87 -12.98
N PRO A 366 -15.26 -15.47 -11.69
CA PRO A 366 -14.00 -15.37 -10.95
C PRO A 366 -13.49 -16.73 -10.43
N ARG A 367 -14.25 -17.82 -10.65
CA ARG A 367 -14.02 -19.18 -10.14
C ARG A 367 -13.91 -19.25 -8.62
N ARG A 368 -14.70 -18.43 -7.94
CA ARG A 368 -14.81 -18.33 -6.48
C ARG A 368 -16.15 -17.71 -6.10
N LYS A 369 -16.49 -17.72 -4.82
CA LYS A 369 -17.66 -17.00 -4.30
C LYS A 369 -17.47 -15.50 -4.48
N VAL A 370 -18.52 -14.84 -4.93
CA VAL A 370 -18.61 -13.38 -4.98
C VAL A 370 -18.74 -12.83 -3.56
N ALA A 371 -18.02 -11.75 -3.29
CA ALA A 371 -18.23 -10.87 -2.14
C ALA A 371 -18.56 -9.47 -2.67
N ALA A 372 -19.05 -8.55 -1.82
CA ALA A 372 -19.42 -7.18 -2.18
C ALA A 372 -20.63 -7.04 -3.13
N SER A 373 -21.51 -8.06 -3.19
CA SER A 373 -22.73 -8.03 -4.00
C SER A 373 -23.68 -6.88 -3.63
N GLU A 374 -23.58 -6.34 -2.41
CA GLU A 374 -24.29 -5.15 -1.95
C GLU A 374 -23.87 -3.83 -2.65
N ILE A 375 -22.75 -3.81 -3.38
CA ILE A 375 -22.23 -2.61 -4.06
C ILE A 375 -22.68 -2.59 -5.52
N HIS A 376 -22.37 -3.64 -6.29
CA HIS A 376 -22.60 -3.71 -7.74
C HIS A 376 -23.79 -4.60 -8.14
N GLY A 377 -24.47 -5.26 -7.19
CA GLY A 377 -25.66 -6.07 -7.45
C GLY A 377 -25.42 -7.39 -8.20
N ILE A 378 -24.17 -7.78 -8.44
CA ILE A 378 -23.81 -9.02 -9.15
C ILE A 378 -23.75 -10.17 -8.13
N THR A 379 -24.52 -11.21 -8.39
CA THR A 379 -24.65 -12.40 -7.53
C THR A 379 -23.90 -13.59 -8.11
N ASP A 380 -23.63 -14.61 -7.29
CA ASP A 380 -23.09 -15.89 -7.74
C ASP A 380 -23.95 -16.53 -8.86
N GLU A 381 -25.26 -16.28 -8.86
CA GLU A 381 -26.22 -16.78 -9.86
C GLU A 381 -25.99 -16.12 -11.23
N HIS A 382 -25.81 -14.80 -11.28
CA HIS A 382 -25.48 -14.08 -12.52
C HIS A 382 -24.16 -14.58 -13.14
N LEU A 383 -23.19 -14.94 -12.31
CA LEU A 383 -21.87 -15.38 -12.77
C LEU A 383 -21.80 -16.85 -13.18
N SER A 384 -22.79 -17.67 -12.83
CA SER A 384 -22.75 -19.13 -13.03
C SER A 384 -22.47 -19.54 -14.48
N ASP A 385 -23.10 -18.86 -15.43
CA ASP A 385 -22.93 -19.06 -16.87
C ASP A 385 -21.99 -18.02 -17.53
N ALA A 386 -21.42 -17.11 -16.74
CA ALA A 386 -20.53 -16.08 -17.25
C ALA A 386 -19.19 -16.66 -17.74
N PRO A 387 -18.58 -16.07 -18.78
CA PRO A 387 -17.28 -16.50 -19.26
C PRO A 387 -16.18 -16.18 -18.25
N THR A 388 -15.10 -16.96 -18.25
CA THR A 388 -13.90 -16.63 -17.48
C THR A 388 -13.08 -15.56 -18.20
N PHE A 389 -12.24 -14.81 -17.48
CA PHE A 389 -11.41 -13.77 -18.09
C PHE A 389 -10.56 -14.29 -19.24
N ALA A 390 -9.94 -15.46 -19.08
CA ALA A 390 -9.13 -16.12 -20.11
C ALA A 390 -9.91 -16.41 -21.40
N GLN A 391 -11.23 -16.56 -21.32
CA GLN A 391 -12.07 -16.79 -22.51
C GLN A 391 -12.36 -15.49 -23.28
N ILE A 392 -12.40 -14.34 -22.59
CA ILE A 392 -12.71 -13.03 -23.17
C ILE A 392 -11.47 -12.15 -23.42
N ILE A 393 -10.29 -12.52 -22.90
CA ILE A 393 -9.07 -11.71 -22.92
C ILE A 393 -8.74 -11.13 -24.31
N GLY A 394 -8.88 -11.93 -25.38
CA GLY A 394 -8.64 -11.46 -26.74
C GLY A 394 -9.54 -10.29 -27.16
N HIS A 395 -10.81 -10.27 -26.73
CA HIS A 395 -11.74 -9.17 -27.01
C HIS A 395 -11.33 -7.91 -26.26
N VAL A 396 -10.85 -8.05 -25.02
CA VAL A 396 -10.35 -6.93 -24.20
C VAL A 396 -9.08 -6.34 -24.82
N LEU A 397 -8.08 -7.18 -25.14
CA LEU A 397 -6.79 -6.71 -25.67
C LEU A 397 -6.92 -6.06 -27.05
N ARG A 398 -7.81 -6.56 -27.93
CA ARG A 398 -8.07 -5.92 -29.22
C ARG A 398 -8.58 -4.49 -29.09
N ARG A 399 -9.42 -4.23 -28.09
CA ARG A 399 -9.97 -2.89 -27.82
C ARG A 399 -8.95 -1.96 -27.20
N LEU A 400 -8.08 -2.46 -26.33
CA LEU A 400 -7.02 -1.66 -25.71
C LEU A 400 -5.83 -1.38 -26.65
N SER A 401 -5.55 -2.27 -27.61
CA SER A 401 -4.37 -2.19 -28.49
C SER A 401 -4.32 -0.89 -29.29
N GLY A 402 -3.20 -0.16 -29.19
CA GLY A 402 -2.99 1.10 -29.91
C GLY A 402 -3.90 2.26 -29.46
N ARG A 403 -4.41 2.22 -28.22
CA ARG A 403 -5.22 3.28 -27.60
C ARG A 403 -4.63 3.71 -26.26
N VAL A 404 -5.01 4.89 -25.79
CA VAL A 404 -4.75 5.37 -24.43
C VAL A 404 -5.84 4.84 -23.51
N VAL A 405 -5.45 4.17 -22.41
CA VAL A 405 -6.42 3.66 -21.44
C VAL A 405 -6.93 4.80 -20.58
N VAL A 406 -8.22 4.83 -20.31
CA VAL A 406 -8.84 5.89 -19.49
C VAL A 406 -9.67 5.25 -18.39
N GLY A 407 -9.57 5.74 -17.16
CA GLY A 407 -10.37 5.22 -16.04
C GLY A 407 -10.62 6.27 -14.97
N HIS A 408 -11.74 6.14 -14.25
CA HIS A 408 -12.07 7.00 -13.12
C HIS A 408 -11.46 6.44 -11.84
N ASN A 409 -10.15 6.65 -11.73
CA ASN A 409 -9.19 5.92 -10.88
C ASN A 409 -8.46 4.79 -11.62
N ALA A 410 -7.94 5.10 -12.82
CA ALA A 410 -7.27 4.14 -13.72
C ALA A 410 -6.18 3.24 -13.08
N ASP A 411 -5.57 3.64 -11.96
CA ASP A 411 -4.62 2.79 -11.24
C ASP A 411 -5.30 1.51 -10.69
N PHE A 412 -6.55 1.62 -10.23
CA PHE A 412 -7.34 0.52 -9.70
C PHE A 412 -7.71 -0.47 -10.81
N ASP A 413 -8.40 0.00 -11.85
CA ASP A 413 -8.87 -0.83 -12.96
C ASP A 413 -7.70 -1.51 -13.67
N GLY A 414 -6.61 -0.75 -13.86
CA GLY A 414 -5.40 -1.25 -14.48
C GLY A 414 -4.72 -2.35 -13.72
N ALA A 415 -4.70 -2.28 -12.39
CA ALA A 415 -4.09 -3.31 -11.57
C ALA A 415 -4.88 -4.63 -11.64
N PHE A 416 -6.22 -4.57 -11.69
CA PHE A 416 -7.08 -5.74 -11.89
C PHE A 416 -6.93 -6.33 -13.29
N LEU A 417 -6.99 -5.51 -14.33
CA LEU A 417 -6.77 -5.95 -15.71
C LEU A 417 -5.42 -6.66 -15.87
N TRP A 418 -4.38 -6.07 -15.30
CA TRP A 418 -3.03 -6.61 -15.37
C TRP A 418 -2.90 -7.93 -14.61
N SER A 419 -3.49 -8.04 -13.41
CA SER A 419 -3.54 -9.30 -12.65
C SER A 419 -4.24 -10.42 -13.43
N GLU A 420 -5.37 -10.11 -14.07
CA GLU A 420 -6.13 -11.09 -14.87
C GLU A 420 -5.39 -11.53 -16.13
N CYS A 421 -4.73 -10.60 -16.84
CA CYS A 421 -3.89 -10.94 -17.99
C CYS A 421 -2.70 -11.82 -17.57
N PHE A 422 -2.07 -11.47 -16.45
CA PHE A 422 -0.95 -12.22 -15.90
C PHE A 422 -1.37 -13.64 -15.47
N ALA A 423 -2.52 -13.79 -14.81
CA ALA A 423 -3.11 -15.07 -14.45
C ALA A 423 -3.44 -15.93 -15.69
N ALA A 424 -3.80 -15.29 -16.81
CA ALA A 424 -4.00 -15.93 -18.11
C ALA A 424 -2.68 -16.22 -18.88
N GLY A 425 -1.52 -15.89 -18.31
CA GLY A 425 -0.21 -16.09 -18.94
C GLY A 425 0.13 -15.07 -20.02
N VAL A 426 -0.54 -13.91 -20.03
CA VAL A 426 -0.31 -12.82 -20.98
C VAL A 426 0.41 -11.67 -20.28
N GLU A 427 1.61 -11.35 -20.76
CA GLU A 427 2.36 -10.20 -20.28
C GLU A 427 1.95 -8.94 -21.05
N LEU A 428 1.53 -7.90 -20.31
CA LEU A 428 1.21 -6.60 -20.88
C LEU A 428 2.46 -5.70 -20.87
N PRO A 429 2.71 -4.94 -21.97
CA PRO A 429 3.68 -3.86 -21.93
C PRO A 429 3.16 -2.71 -21.04
N LEU A 430 4.04 -1.76 -20.70
CA LEU A 430 3.63 -0.52 -20.06
C LEU A 430 2.65 0.22 -20.99
N MET A 431 1.42 0.45 -20.51
CA MET A 431 0.36 1.08 -21.29
C MET A 431 0.22 2.57 -20.89
N PRO A 432 0.04 3.48 -21.85
CA PRO A 432 -0.30 4.87 -21.53
C PRO A 432 -1.71 4.95 -20.94
N ALA A 433 -1.87 5.70 -19.85
CA ALA A 433 -3.18 5.89 -19.23
C ALA A 433 -3.48 7.33 -18.84
N LEU A 434 -4.78 7.65 -18.77
CA LEU A 434 -5.34 8.86 -18.21
C LEU A 434 -6.27 8.51 -17.06
N CYS A 435 -6.01 9.11 -15.89
CA CYS A 435 -6.90 9.00 -14.74
C CYS A 435 -7.77 10.24 -14.65
N THR A 436 -9.09 10.07 -14.82
CA THR A 436 -10.00 11.21 -14.84
C THR A 436 -10.06 11.92 -13.49
N VAL A 437 -9.88 11.22 -12.36
CA VAL A 437 -9.75 11.85 -11.03
C VAL A 437 -8.57 12.82 -10.99
N LYS A 438 -7.40 12.40 -11.51
CA LYS A 438 -6.19 13.24 -11.55
C LYS A 438 -6.38 14.44 -12.49
N LEU A 439 -7.03 14.21 -13.64
CA LEU A 439 -7.38 15.28 -14.57
C LEU A 439 -8.37 16.28 -13.97
N THR A 440 -9.44 15.83 -13.31
CA THR A 440 -10.37 16.72 -12.62
C THR A 440 -9.67 17.54 -11.54
N ARG A 441 -8.82 16.93 -10.72
CA ARG A 441 -8.06 17.62 -9.66
C ARG A 441 -7.14 18.69 -10.19
N SER A 442 -6.53 18.43 -11.35
CA SER A 442 -5.70 19.41 -12.05
C SER A 442 -6.52 20.59 -12.57
N ILE A 443 -7.66 20.32 -13.20
CA ILE A 443 -8.50 21.32 -13.86
C ILE A 443 -9.31 22.14 -12.85
N ASP A 444 -9.81 21.49 -11.80
CA ASP A 444 -10.58 22.10 -10.73
C ASP A 444 -10.14 21.55 -9.35
N PRO A 445 -9.04 22.09 -8.80
CA PRO A 445 -8.51 21.66 -7.50
C PRO A 445 -9.44 21.94 -6.31
N ARG A 446 -10.46 22.80 -6.50
CA ARG A 446 -11.39 23.22 -5.44
C ARG A 446 -12.72 22.47 -5.49
N ALA A 447 -12.86 21.48 -6.36
CA ALA A 447 -14.05 20.65 -6.40
C ALA A 447 -14.22 19.93 -5.04
N GLY A 448 -15.41 20.09 -4.43
CA GLY A 448 -15.70 19.48 -3.12
C GLY A 448 -15.75 17.94 -3.13
N SER A 449 -15.89 17.33 -4.31
CA SER A 449 -15.81 15.88 -4.51
C SER A 449 -15.30 15.56 -5.91
N TYR A 450 -14.51 14.49 -5.99
CA TYR A 450 -13.95 13.96 -7.24
C TYR A 450 -14.53 12.60 -7.64
N LYS A 451 -15.59 12.15 -6.95
CA LYS A 451 -16.33 10.95 -7.36
C LYS A 451 -16.98 11.16 -8.74
N LEU A 452 -17.19 10.08 -9.47
CA LEU A 452 -17.71 10.12 -10.85
C LEU A 452 -19.06 10.84 -10.91
N ASP A 453 -19.99 10.45 -10.03
CA ASP A 453 -21.32 11.04 -9.89
C ASP A 453 -21.27 12.57 -9.66
N ALA A 454 -20.37 13.02 -8.79
CA ALA A 454 -20.19 14.43 -8.47
C ALA A 454 -19.58 15.21 -9.64
N CYS A 455 -18.62 14.60 -10.35
CA CYS A 455 -18.01 15.20 -11.54
C CYS A 455 -19.04 15.33 -12.68
N CYS A 456 -19.79 14.27 -12.96
CA CYS A 456 -20.80 14.26 -14.03
C CYS A 456 -21.93 15.26 -13.75
N ARG A 457 -22.51 15.24 -12.54
CA ARG A 457 -23.57 16.20 -12.16
C ARG A 457 -23.15 17.66 -12.32
N ARG A 458 -21.89 17.97 -11.98
CA ARG A 458 -21.36 19.33 -12.08
C ARG A 458 -21.24 19.83 -13.52
N LEU A 459 -21.07 18.91 -14.47
CA LEU A 459 -21.07 19.19 -15.90
C LEU A 459 -22.48 19.08 -16.51
N GLY A 460 -23.52 18.86 -15.70
CA GLY A 460 -24.89 18.67 -16.16
C GLY A 460 -25.11 17.34 -16.90
N LEU A 461 -24.26 16.35 -16.65
CA LEU A 461 -24.35 15.02 -17.25
C LEU A 461 -25.16 14.10 -16.32
N GLU A 462 -26.22 13.51 -16.85
CA GLU A 462 -27.02 12.50 -16.15
C GLU A 462 -26.42 11.12 -16.38
N LEU A 463 -26.27 10.34 -15.30
CA LEU A 463 -25.80 8.95 -15.35
C LEU A 463 -27.00 8.05 -15.07
N GLU A 464 -27.34 7.21 -16.04
CA GLU A 464 -28.33 6.15 -15.88
C GLU A 464 -27.64 4.89 -15.32
N ASP A 465 -28.27 4.25 -14.32
CA ASP A 465 -27.85 2.95 -13.76
C ASP A 465 -26.41 2.91 -13.19
N HIS A 466 -26.13 3.83 -12.25
CA HIS A 466 -24.90 3.83 -11.47
C HIS A 466 -24.70 2.48 -10.77
N HIS A 467 -23.46 1.97 -10.77
CA HIS A 467 -23.01 0.66 -10.24
C HIS A 467 -23.01 -0.52 -11.22
N SER A 468 -23.05 -0.24 -12.54
CA SER A 468 -22.53 -1.17 -13.55
C SER A 468 -21.24 -0.63 -14.15
N ALA A 469 -20.29 -1.51 -14.47
CA ALA A 469 -19.03 -1.10 -15.09
C ALA A 469 -19.26 -0.31 -16.39
N LEU A 470 -20.30 -0.67 -17.17
CA LEU A 470 -20.62 0.01 -18.43
C LEU A 470 -21.16 1.43 -18.21
N ALA A 471 -22.03 1.63 -17.22
CA ALA A 471 -22.53 2.97 -16.89
C ALA A 471 -21.39 3.89 -16.43
N ASP A 472 -20.49 3.38 -15.60
CA ASP A 472 -19.35 4.16 -15.09
C ASP A 472 -18.31 4.43 -16.19
N CYS A 473 -18.10 3.49 -17.13
CA CYS A 473 -17.36 3.73 -18.37
C CYS A 473 -17.97 4.86 -19.21
N ARG A 474 -19.28 4.86 -19.43
CA ARG A 474 -19.97 5.90 -20.21
C ARG A 474 -19.88 7.26 -19.53
N GLY A 475 -20.05 7.32 -18.21
CA GLY A 475 -19.85 8.55 -17.45
C GLY A 475 -18.43 9.09 -17.58
N THR A 476 -17.45 8.20 -17.47
CA THR A 476 -16.03 8.54 -17.62
C THR A 476 -15.70 9.02 -19.04
N ALA A 477 -16.30 8.42 -20.07
CA ALA A 477 -16.19 8.86 -21.46
C ALA A 477 -16.72 10.29 -21.65
N LEU A 478 -17.89 10.60 -21.10
CA LEU A 478 -18.48 11.94 -21.17
C LEU A 478 -17.60 12.97 -20.46
N LEU A 479 -17.04 12.65 -19.29
CA LEU A 479 -16.08 13.52 -18.60
C LEU A 479 -14.84 13.79 -19.46
N LEU A 480 -14.25 12.75 -20.04
CA LEU A 480 -13.08 12.88 -20.89
C LEU A 480 -13.38 13.75 -22.11
N LYS A 481 -14.50 13.51 -22.79
CA LYS A 481 -14.94 14.30 -23.95
C LYS A 481 -15.01 15.79 -23.61
N GLU A 482 -15.59 16.13 -22.46
CA GLU A 482 -15.72 17.52 -22.05
C GLU A 482 -14.35 18.15 -21.75
N TRP A 483 -13.41 17.40 -21.19
CA TRP A 483 -12.04 17.90 -21.01
C TRP A 483 -11.22 17.97 -22.28
N ILE A 484 -11.41 17.07 -23.24
CA ILE A 484 -10.83 17.20 -24.58
C ILE A 484 -11.31 18.52 -25.19
N ARG A 485 -12.61 18.82 -25.07
CA ARG A 485 -13.21 20.07 -25.55
C ARG A 485 -12.63 21.30 -24.86
N HIS A 486 -12.55 21.31 -23.53
CA HIS A 486 -11.98 22.41 -22.75
C HIS A 486 -10.47 22.58 -22.91
N GLY A 487 -9.70 21.50 -22.91
CA GLY A 487 -8.24 21.49 -23.07
C GLY A 487 -7.81 22.00 -24.44
N ARG A 488 -8.55 21.65 -25.50
CA ARG A 488 -8.39 22.22 -26.84
C ARG A 488 -8.72 23.71 -26.89
N ALA A 489 -9.79 24.14 -26.22
CA ALA A 489 -10.17 25.55 -26.13
C ALA A 489 -9.15 26.41 -25.36
N ALA A 490 -8.49 25.83 -24.35
CA ALA A 490 -7.49 26.51 -23.52
C ALA A 490 -6.07 26.58 -24.14
N ARG A 491 -5.84 26.01 -25.34
CA ARG A 491 -4.50 25.83 -25.94
C ARG A 491 -3.47 25.15 -25.01
N ALA A 492 -3.95 24.32 -24.08
CA ALA A 492 -3.07 23.55 -23.21
C ALA A 492 -2.33 22.49 -24.05
N CYS A 493 -1.07 22.18 -23.68
CA CYS A 493 -0.34 21.08 -24.29
C CYS A 493 -1.18 19.79 -24.18
N GLY A 494 -1.32 19.02 -25.25
CA GLY A 494 -2.00 17.72 -25.19
C GLY A 494 -1.29 16.74 -24.26
N PRO A 495 -1.96 15.67 -23.81
CA PRO A 495 -1.34 14.64 -23.00
C PRO A 495 -0.18 14.01 -23.79
N ARG A 496 1.00 13.95 -23.17
CA ARG A 496 2.21 13.46 -23.83
C ARG A 496 2.44 11.99 -23.54
N PHE A 497 2.34 11.19 -24.58
CA PHE A 497 2.59 9.75 -24.57
C PHE A 497 3.75 9.41 -25.51
N PRO A 498 4.40 8.24 -25.33
CA PRO A 498 5.46 7.80 -26.24
C PRO A 498 4.98 7.80 -27.71
N VAL A 499 5.92 8.09 -28.63
CA VAL A 499 5.71 8.30 -30.09
C VAL A 499 5.02 7.10 -30.80
N ASN A 500 4.90 5.94 -30.14
CA ASN A 500 4.13 4.81 -30.64
C ASN A 500 3.31 4.21 -29.49
N LEU A 501 1.98 4.27 -29.58
CA LEU A 501 1.11 3.54 -28.65
C LEU A 501 1.39 2.04 -28.77
N PRO A 502 1.49 1.30 -27.64
CA PRO A 502 1.84 -0.10 -27.68
C PRO A 502 0.75 -0.91 -28.40
N LYS A 503 1.20 -1.80 -29.30
CA LYS A 503 0.34 -2.88 -29.80
C LYS A 503 0.37 -4.02 -28.77
N LEU A 504 -0.81 -4.50 -28.39
CA LEU A 504 -0.94 -5.61 -27.45
C LEU A 504 -0.89 -6.95 -28.19
N PRO A 505 -0.51 -8.05 -27.50
CA PRO A 505 -0.49 -9.38 -28.08
C PRO A 505 -1.85 -9.76 -28.67
N GLU A 506 -1.85 -10.34 -29.87
CA GLU A 506 -3.06 -10.95 -30.43
C GLU A 506 -3.29 -12.30 -29.74
N VAL A 507 -4.36 -12.35 -28.94
CA VAL A 507 -4.80 -13.55 -28.24
C VAL A 507 -6.17 -13.94 -28.79
N GLU A 508 -6.34 -15.20 -29.17
CA GLU A 508 -7.64 -15.71 -29.59
C GLU A 508 -8.59 -15.79 -28.40
N SER A 509 -9.81 -15.29 -28.59
CA SER A 509 -10.89 -15.48 -27.62
C SER A 509 -11.56 -16.81 -27.92
N THR A 510 -11.85 -17.60 -26.88
CA THR A 510 -12.46 -18.92 -27.05
C THR A 510 -13.99 -18.87 -27.11
N ILE A 511 -14.58 -17.66 -27.03
CA ILE A 511 -16.03 -17.44 -27.12
C ILE A 511 -16.31 -16.33 -28.13
N ALA A 512 -17.21 -16.61 -29.08
CA ALA A 512 -17.77 -15.63 -30.01
C ALA A 512 -19.23 -16.00 -30.39
N PRO A 513 -20.19 -15.05 -30.36
CA PRO A 513 -20.04 -13.67 -29.89
C PRO A 513 -19.99 -13.56 -28.35
N LEU A 514 -19.51 -12.42 -27.83
CA LEU A 514 -19.58 -12.12 -26.41
C LEU A 514 -21.06 -12.01 -25.97
N PRO A 515 -21.46 -12.65 -24.86
CA PRO A 515 -22.76 -12.38 -24.26
C PRO A 515 -22.81 -10.92 -23.80
N ARG A 516 -23.86 -10.18 -24.18
CA ARG A 516 -24.10 -8.84 -23.62
C ARG A 516 -24.72 -9.01 -22.24
N TRP A 517 -24.14 -8.33 -21.25
CA TRP A 517 -24.71 -8.14 -19.92
C TRP A 517 -25.67 -6.96 -19.96
#